data_AF-A0A2L2XBG5-F1
#
_entry.id   AF-A0A2L2XBG5-F1
#
_cell.length_a   1.000
_cell.length_b   1.000
_cell.length_c   1.000
_cell.angle_alpha   90.00
_cell.angle_beta   90.00
_cell.angle_gamma   90.00
#
_symmetry.space_group_name_H-M   'P 1'
#
loop_
_entity.id
_entity.type
_entity.pdbx_description
1 polymer ?
#
loop_
_entity_poly.entity_id
_entity_poly.type
_entity_poly.pdbx_seq_one_letter_code
_entity_poly.pdbx_strand_id
1 'polypeptide(L)'
;MYNLAMDKKYETELINSLKNEMNHLWVTATVTMGGSLVFMCGEYSPGLKILGGVGFIVSLLLLNAYLARRTAITNTLNKLGKQK
;
A
#
# COMPACT_ATOMS: atom_id res chain seq x y z
N MET A 1 5.04 -34.18 -8.88
CA MET A 1 5.44 -33.59 -7.58
C MET A 1 6.35 -32.37 -7.72
N TYR A 2 7.26 -32.30 -8.70
CA TYR A 2 8.15 -31.14 -8.92
C TYR A 2 7.42 -29.83 -9.24
N ASN A 3 6.36 -29.89 -10.06
CA ASN A 3 5.58 -28.70 -10.45
C ASN A 3 4.84 -28.04 -9.27
N LEU A 4 4.39 -28.83 -8.28
CA LEU A 4 3.68 -28.32 -7.10
C LEU A 4 4.61 -27.56 -6.15
N ALA A 5 5.87 -27.99 -6.04
CA ALA A 5 6.87 -27.33 -5.20
C ALA A 5 7.32 -26.00 -5.81
N MET A 6 7.46 -25.94 -7.15
CA MET A 6 7.80 -24.71 -7.88
C MET A 6 6.67 -23.68 -7.81
N ASP A 7 5.41 -24.11 -7.97
CA ASP A 7 4.23 -23.24 -7.90
C ASP A 7 4.06 -22.61 -6.50
N LYS A 8 4.27 -23.41 -5.45
CA LYS A 8 4.23 -22.91 -4.07
C LYS A 8 5.37 -21.92 -3.75
N LYS A 9 6.56 -22.13 -4.32
CA LYS A 9 7.69 -21.20 -4.17
C LYS A 9 7.40 -19.88 -4.87
N TYR A 10 6.86 -19.93 -6.09
CA TYR A 10 6.45 -18.75 -6.85
C TYR A 10 5.42 -17.91 -6.09
N GLU A 11 4.35 -18.53 -5.58
CA GLU A 11 3.32 -17.80 -4.83
C GLU A 11 3.85 -17.20 -3.52
N THR A 12 4.85 -17.84 -2.89
CA THR A 12 5.53 -17.30 -1.71
C THR A 12 6.36 -16.06 -2.04
N GLU A 13 7.11 -16.10 -3.16
CA GLU A 13 7.89 -14.95 -3.65
C GLU A 13 6.96 -13.79 -4.05
N LEU A 14 5.84 -14.09 -4.71
CA LEU A 14 4.81 -13.10 -5.05
C LEU A 14 4.24 -12.41 -3.79
N ILE A 15 3.89 -13.18 -2.76
CA ILE A 15 3.40 -12.61 -1.48
C ILE A 15 4.46 -11.71 -0.84
N ASN A 16 5.73 -12.12 -0.86
CA ASN A 16 6.82 -11.31 -0.29
C ASN A 16 7.02 -10.00 -1.05
N SER A 17 6.96 -10.05 -2.39
CA SER A 17 7.00 -8.86 -3.24
C SER A 17 5.82 -7.92 -2.94
N LEU A 18 4.59 -8.44 -2.87
CA LEU A 18 3.39 -7.66 -2.55
C LEU A 18 3.47 -7.03 -1.14
N LYS A 19 4.01 -7.76 -0.15
CA LYS A 19 4.23 -7.22 1.20
C LYS A 19 5.23 -6.06 1.18
N ASN A 20 6.30 -6.17 0.40
CA ASN A 20 7.29 -5.11 0.28
C ASN A 20 6.67 -3.84 -0.36
N GLU A 21 5.95 -3.99 -1.48
CA GLU A 21 5.22 -2.88 -2.09
C GLU A 21 4.21 -2.24 -1.13
N MET A 22 3.48 -3.07 -0.39
CA MET A 22 2.49 -2.62 0.58
C MET A 22 3.13 -1.83 1.72
N ASN A 23 4.32 -2.23 2.19
CA ASN A 23 5.07 -1.48 3.20
C ASN A 23 5.51 -0.11 2.68
N HIS A 24 6.02 -0.03 1.45
CA HIS A 24 6.37 1.25 0.84
C HIS A 24 5.14 2.16 0.69
N LEU A 25 4.02 1.63 0.20
CA LEU A 25 2.77 2.39 0.08
C LEU A 25 2.27 2.90 1.43
N TRP A 26 2.35 2.08 2.48
CA TRP A 26 1.95 2.48 3.83
C TRP A 26 2.82 3.62 4.37
N VAL A 27 4.14 3.48 4.28
CA VAL A 27 5.08 4.51 4.75
C VAL A 27 4.90 5.80 3.97
N THR A 28 4.80 5.74 2.64
CA THR A 28 4.58 6.93 1.82
C THR A 28 3.24 7.59 2.13
N ALA A 29 2.15 6.81 2.22
CA ALA A 29 0.82 7.34 2.54
C ALA A 29 0.81 8.07 3.89
N THR A 30 1.40 7.46 4.93
CA THR A 30 1.42 8.04 6.28
C THR A 30 2.28 9.29 6.37
N VAL A 31 3.47 9.30 5.75
CA VAL A 31 4.34 10.49 5.70
C VAL A 31 3.66 11.62 4.92
N THR A 32 3.10 11.32 3.75
CA THR A 32 2.39 12.32 2.94
C THR A 32 1.17 12.87 3.68
N MET A 33 0.38 12.01 4.33
CA MET A 33 -0.78 12.44 5.12
C MET A 33 -0.36 13.32 6.29
N GLY A 34 0.66 12.91 7.06
CA GLY A 34 1.18 13.69 8.18
C GLY A 34 1.68 15.07 7.76
N GLY A 35 2.52 15.14 6.73
CA GLY A 35 3.01 16.42 6.19
C GLY A 35 1.88 17.31 5.65
N SER A 36 0.87 16.70 5.02
CA SER A 36 -0.31 17.41 4.51
C SER A 36 -1.13 18.04 5.63
N LEU A 37 -1.37 17.29 6.72
CA LEU A 37 -2.08 17.80 7.89
C LEU A 37 -1.34 18.95 8.56
N VAL A 38 0.00 18.90 8.63
CA VAL A 38 0.81 20.02 9.14
C VAL A 38 0.56 21.28 8.30
N PHE A 39 0.63 21.19 6.98
CA PHE A 39 0.39 22.34 6.10
C PHE A 39 -1.05 22.87 6.18
N MET A 40 -2.05 22.01 6.36
CA MET A 40 -3.46 22.40 6.45
C MET A 40 -3.80 23.06 7.79
N CYS A 41 -3.35 22.48 8.90
CA CYS A 41 -3.73 22.91 10.25
C CYS A 41 -2.80 23.99 10.82
N GLY A 42 -1.59 24.15 10.28
CA GLY A 42 -0.66 25.18 10.71
C GLY A 42 -1.04 26.58 10.23
N GLU A 43 -0.41 27.58 10.86
CA GLU A 43 -0.52 29.00 10.48
C GLU A 43 0.36 29.32 9.26
N TYR A 44 0.15 28.58 8.17
CA TYR A 44 0.86 28.76 6.92
C TYR A 44 0.07 29.62 5.93
N SER A 45 0.77 30.14 4.91
CA SER A 45 0.15 30.91 3.84
C SER A 45 -0.93 30.10 3.11
N PRO A 46 -1.95 30.75 2.50
CA PRO A 46 -3.02 30.05 1.79
C PRO A 46 -2.51 29.07 0.72
N GLY A 47 -1.42 29.40 0.02
CA GLY A 47 -0.82 28.52 -0.97
C GLY A 47 -0.29 27.20 -0.37
N LEU A 48 0.35 27.25 0.79
CA LEU A 48 0.81 26.05 1.50
C LEU A 48 -0.36 25.21 2.02
N LYS A 49 -1.46 25.85 2.45
CA LYS A 49 -2.69 25.13 2.84
C LYS A 49 -3.30 24.35 1.66
N ILE A 50 -3.31 24.94 0.46
CA ILE A 50 -3.75 24.26 -0.77
C ILE A 50 -2.83 23.06 -1.07
N LEU A 51 -1.51 23.23 -0.96
CA LEU A 51 -0.55 22.14 -1.12
C LEU A 51 -0.82 21.00 -0.11
N GLY A 52 -1.13 21.34 1.14
CA GLY A 52 -1.56 20.38 2.15
C GLY A 52 -2.83 19.63 1.73
N GLY A 53 -3.84 20.33 1.20
CA GLY A 53 -5.05 19.68 0.67
C GLY A 53 -4.77 18.71 -0.48
N VAL A 54 -3.90 19.09 -1.42
CA VAL A 54 -3.47 18.22 -2.53
C VAL A 54 -2.74 16.99 -1.99
N GLY A 55 -1.80 17.18 -1.06
CA GLY A 55 -1.08 16.08 -0.44
C GLY A 55 -2.01 15.13 0.32
N PHE A 56 -3.05 15.64 0.97
CA PHE A 56 -4.05 14.81 1.64
C PHE A 56 -4.79 13.92 0.63
N ILE A 57 -5.22 14.47 -0.51
CA ILE A 57 -5.84 13.68 -1.59
C ILE A 57 -4.87 12.61 -2.11
N VAL A 58 -3.59 12.96 -2.34
CA VAL A 58 -2.56 12.01 -2.77
C VAL A 58 -2.39 10.87 -1.75
N SER A 59 -2.43 11.18 -0.46
CA SER A 59 -2.33 10.15 0.59
C SER A 59 -3.50 9.17 0.58
N LEU A 60 -4.71 9.62 0.23
CA LEU A 60 -5.88 8.74 0.07
C LEU A 60 -5.73 7.81 -1.13
N LEU A 61 -5.16 8.30 -2.24
CA LEU A 61 -4.87 7.46 -3.42
C LEU A 61 -3.83 6.38 -3.09
N LEU A 62 -2.79 6.73 -2.33
CA LEU A 62 -1.79 5.77 -1.86
C LEU A 62 -2.40 4.73 -0.91
N LEU A 63 -3.29 5.15 -0.02
CA LEU A 63 -4.02 4.24 0.87
C LEU A 63 -4.93 3.28 0.08
N ASN A 64 -5.58 3.76 -0.97
CA ASN A 64 -6.36 2.89 -1.86
C ASN A 64 -5.46 1.86 -2.58
N ALA A 65 -4.29 2.27 -3.06
CA ALA A 65 -3.31 1.35 -3.64
C ALA A 65 -2.84 0.30 -2.63
N TYR A 66 -2.61 0.69 -1.38
CA TYR A 66 -2.31 -0.24 -0.27
C TYR A 66 -3.41 -1.31 -0.11
N LEU A 67 -4.68 -0.89 -0.09
CA LEU A 67 -5.82 -1.81 0.04
C LEU A 67 -5.94 -2.77 -1.15
N ALA A 68 -5.63 -2.31 -2.36
CA ALA A 68 -5.57 -3.16 -3.54
C ALA A 68 -4.49 -4.25 -3.41
N ARG A 69 -3.29 -3.91 -2.91
CA ARG A 69 -2.23 -4.90 -2.65
C ARG A 69 -2.59 -5.89 -1.55
N ARG A 70 -3.23 -5.42 -0.47
CA ARG A 70 -3.75 -6.29 0.60
C ARG A 70 -4.76 -7.31 0.04
N THR A 71 -5.68 -6.86 -0.81
CA THR A 71 -6.66 -7.72 -1.49
C THR A 71 -5.96 -8.78 -2.35
N ALA A 72 -4.93 -8.41 -3.11
CA ALA A 72 -4.14 -9.35 -3.90
C ALA A 72 -3.48 -10.44 -3.04
N ILE A 73 -2.86 -10.06 -1.91
CA ILE A 73 -2.27 -11.03 -0.96
C ILE A 73 -3.34 -11.99 -0.42
N THR A 74 -4.50 -11.48 0.00
CA THR A 74 -5.60 -12.32 0.49
C THR A 74 -6.08 -13.30 -0.58
N ASN A 75 -6.20 -12.86 -1.83
CA ASN A 75 -6.58 -13.72 -2.94
C ASN A 75 -5.54 -14.83 -3.19
N THR A 76 -4.25 -14.51 -3.16
CA THR A 76 -3.17 -15.50 -3.31
C THR A 76 -3.16 -16.51 -2.16
N LEU A 77 -3.30 -16.04 -0.92
CA LEU A 77 -3.39 -16.94 0.25
C LEU A 77 -4.61 -17.87 0.18
N ASN A 78 -5.76 -17.36 -0.28
CA ASN A 78 -6.95 -18.17 -0.48
C ASN A 78 -6.77 -19.24 -1.56
N LYS A 79 -6.02 -18.96 -2.64
CA LYS A 79 -5.65 -19.97 -3.64
C LYS A 79 -4.78 -21.07 -3.03
N LEU A 80 -3.73 -20.69 -2.28
CA LEU A 80 -2.84 -21.64 -1.60
C LEU A 80 -3.56 -22.48 -0.54
N GLY A 81 -4.50 -21.90 0.20
CA GLY A 81 -5.31 -22.59 1.21
C GLY A 81 -6.33 -23.56 0.62
N LYS A 82 -6.81 -23.31 -0.61
CA LYS A 82 -7.70 -24.21 -1.36
C LYS A 82 -6.97 -25.34 -2.12
N GLN A 83 -5.65 -25.21 -2.32
CA GLN A 83 -4.80 -26.25 -2.92
C GLN A 83 -4.26 -27.27 -1.89
N LYS A 84 -4.56 -27.08 -0.60
CA LYS A 84 -4.26 -28.01 0.49
C LYS A 84 -5.40 -28.99 0.71
#